data_AF-A0A662T0X6-F1
#
_entry.id   AF-A0A662T0X6-F1
#
_cell.length_a   1.000
_cell.length_b   1.000
_cell.length_c   1.000
_cell.angle_alpha   90.00
_cell.angle_beta   90.00
_cell.angle_gamma   90.00
#
_symmetry.space_group_name_H-M   'P 1'
#
loop_
_entity.id
_entity.type
_entity.pdbx_description
1 polymer ?
#
loop_
_entity_poly.entity_id
_entity_poly.type
_entity_poly.pdbx_seq_one_letter_code
_entity_poly.pdbx_strand_id
1 'polypeptide(L)'
;MSRVVAQALLIISSLALLAALSEDLILGFSRLLEARERRALLEFSREIDSSICSVLYGGCVVKVVECPGVEAESTCELGTVVVFKLGNQTATYYYPVVVQVPGYFPEGELRVRARRAGWGVAVEFEVVGGG
;
A
#
# COMPACT_ATOMS: atom_id res chain seq x y z
N MET A 1 21.98 -13.50 -53.30
CA MET A 1 21.26 -12.56 -52.41
C MET A 1 22.20 -11.42 -52.05
N SER A 2 21.77 -10.17 -52.25
CA SER A 2 22.62 -8.99 -52.05
C SER A 2 22.96 -8.81 -50.57
N ARG A 3 24.23 -8.49 -50.26
CA ARG A 3 24.74 -8.24 -48.89
C ARG A 3 23.86 -7.25 -48.10
N VAL A 4 23.22 -6.32 -48.80
CA VAL A 4 22.33 -5.30 -48.22
C VAL A 4 21.08 -5.93 -47.60
N VAL A 5 20.51 -6.97 -48.23
CA VAL A 5 19.33 -7.68 -47.72
C VAL A 5 19.68 -8.48 -46.46
N ALA A 6 20.86 -9.10 -46.43
CA ALA A 6 21.34 -9.83 -45.26
C ALA A 6 21.63 -8.89 -44.07
N GLN A 7 22.21 -7.71 -44.32
CA GLN A 7 22.44 -6.68 -43.30
C GLN A 7 21.14 -6.10 -42.76
N ALA A 8 20.15 -5.83 -43.62
CA ALA A 8 18.84 -5.35 -43.21
C ALA A 8 18.10 -6.37 -42.32
N LEU A 9 18.16 -7.67 -42.68
CA LEU A 9 17.56 -8.75 -41.88
C LEU A 9 18.21 -8.89 -40.50
N LEU A 10 19.54 -8.75 -40.40
CA LEU A 10 20.27 -8.80 -39.12
C LEU A 10 19.92 -7.64 -38.19
N ILE A 11 19.75 -6.43 -38.75
CA ILE A 11 19.35 -5.25 -37.98
C ILE A 11 17.93 -5.39 -37.46
N ILE A 12 16.99 -5.84 -38.30
CA ILE A 12 15.58 -6.03 -37.91
C ILE A 12 15.45 -7.11 -36.83
N SER A 13 16.17 -8.23 -36.97
CA SER A 13 16.15 -9.31 -35.97
C SER A 13 16.79 -8.88 -34.64
N SER A 14 17.85 -8.07 -34.68
CA SER A 14 18.49 -7.53 -33.48
C SER A 14 17.58 -6.52 -32.75
N LEU A 15 16.85 -5.67 -33.48
CA LEU A 15 15.85 -4.75 -32.93
C LEU A 15 14.65 -5.50 -32.34
N ALA A 16 14.16 -6.54 -33.00
CA ALA A 16 13.07 -7.37 -32.49
C ALA A 16 13.47 -8.09 -31.18
N LEU A 17 14.71 -8.57 -31.09
CA LEU A 17 15.23 -9.20 -29.88
C LEU A 17 15.38 -8.20 -28.73
N LEU A 18 15.80 -6.97 -29.02
CA LEU A 18 15.88 -5.87 -28.04
C LEU A 18 14.49 -5.46 -27.54
N ALA A 19 13.50 -5.41 -28.43
CA ALA A 19 12.11 -5.09 -28.08
C ALA A 19 11.49 -6.18 -27.18
N ALA A 20 11.69 -7.46 -27.52
CA ALA A 20 11.23 -8.57 -26.69
C ALA A 20 11.85 -8.54 -25.28
N LEU A 21 13.16 -8.29 -25.18
CA LEU A 21 13.84 -8.13 -23.89
C LEU A 21 13.34 -6.93 -23.08
N SER A 22 12.92 -5.85 -23.75
CA SER A 22 12.36 -4.68 -23.08
C SER A 22 10.99 -4.95 -22.48
N GLU A 23 10.14 -5.71 -23.17
CA GLU A 23 8.82 -6.09 -22.66
C GLU A 23 8.93 -6.99 -21.43
N ASP A 24 9.82 -7.98 -21.45
CA ASP A 24 10.07 -8.87 -20.31
C ASP A 24 10.64 -8.12 -19.10
N LEU A 25 11.50 -7.12 -19.32
CA LEU A 25 12.01 -6.26 -18.25
C LEU A 25 10.90 -5.41 -17.64
N ILE A 26 10.05 -4.79 -18.47
CA ILE A 26 8.92 -3.99 -17.99
C ILE A 26 7.96 -4.83 -17.16
N LEU A 27 7.65 -6.06 -17.62
CA LEU A 27 6.83 -7.03 -16.88
C LEU A 27 7.48 -7.49 -15.58
N GLY A 28 8.82 -7.63 -15.57
CA GLY A 28 9.57 -7.93 -14.36
C GLY A 28 9.50 -6.78 -13.34
N PHE A 29 9.69 -5.55 -13.79
CA PHE A 29 9.61 -4.35 -12.95
C PHE A 29 8.21 -4.09 -12.41
N SER A 30 7.16 -4.28 -13.21
CA SER A 30 5.78 -4.12 -12.74
C SER A 30 5.45 -5.09 -11.61
N ARG A 31 5.86 -6.36 -11.74
CA ARG A 31 5.69 -7.37 -10.68
C ARG A 31 6.47 -7.02 -9.41
N LEU A 32 7.67 -6.47 -9.55
CA LEU A 32 8.48 -6.04 -8.41
C LEU A 32 7.86 -4.83 -7.69
N LEU A 33 7.29 -3.88 -8.46
CA LEU A 33 6.57 -2.74 -7.91
C LEU A 33 5.30 -3.19 -7.17
N GLU A 34 4.50 -4.06 -7.77
CA GLU A 34 3.32 -4.65 -7.13
C GLU A 34 3.68 -5.39 -5.83
N ALA A 35 4.77 -6.17 -5.83
CA ALA A 35 5.25 -6.86 -4.64
C ALA A 35 5.70 -5.89 -3.54
N ARG A 36 6.34 -4.78 -3.92
CA ARG A 36 6.75 -3.71 -3.00
C ARG A 36 5.55 -2.99 -2.41
N GLU A 37 4.61 -2.55 -3.25
CA GLU A 37 3.36 -1.89 -2.81
C GLU A 37 2.57 -2.79 -1.86
N ARG A 38 2.41 -4.06 -2.21
CA ARG A 38 1.74 -5.03 -1.35
C ARG A 38 2.41 -5.15 0.01
N ARG A 39 3.74 -5.20 0.04
CA ARG A 39 4.49 -5.29 1.30
C ARG A 39 4.31 -4.03 2.14
N ALA A 40 4.46 -2.85 1.55
CA ALA A 40 4.30 -1.57 2.23
C ALA A 40 2.88 -1.40 2.80
N LEU A 41 1.85 -1.75 2.03
CA LEU A 41 0.46 -1.74 2.48
C LEU A 41 0.25 -2.68 3.67
N LEU A 42 0.78 -3.90 3.62
CA LEU A 42 0.64 -4.87 4.71
C LEU A 42 1.39 -4.43 5.96
N GLU A 43 2.58 -3.85 5.84
CA GLU A 43 3.34 -3.32 6.97
C GLU A 43 2.58 -2.17 7.63
N PHE A 44 2.15 -1.17 6.86
CA PHE A 44 1.39 -0.04 7.37
C PHE A 44 0.05 -0.48 8.02
N SER A 45 -0.73 -1.32 7.34
CA SER A 45 -2.03 -1.75 7.84
C SER A 45 -1.93 -2.63 9.09
N ARG A 46 -0.90 -3.47 9.21
CA ARG A 46 -0.59 -4.22 10.46
C ARG A 46 -0.25 -3.31 11.60
N GLU A 47 0.48 -2.23 11.34
CA GLU A 47 0.74 -1.24 12.36
C GLU A 47 -0.59 -0.62 12.83
N ILE A 48 -1.45 -0.12 11.94
CA ILE A 48 -2.74 0.44 12.35
C ILE A 48 -3.57 -0.58 13.15
N ASP A 49 -3.64 -1.82 12.68
CA ASP A 49 -4.34 -2.92 13.34
C ASP A 49 -3.83 -3.19 14.76
N SER A 50 -2.51 -3.28 14.93
CA SER A 50 -1.87 -3.47 16.23
C SER A 50 -2.19 -2.32 17.20
N SER A 51 -2.25 -1.08 16.71
CA SER A 51 -2.63 0.08 17.50
C SER A 51 -4.09 0.03 17.95
N ILE A 52 -5.00 -0.36 17.06
CA ILE A 52 -6.43 -0.54 17.39
C ILE A 52 -6.57 -1.64 18.42
N CYS A 53 -5.97 -2.82 18.19
CA CYS A 53 -6.02 -3.96 19.10
C CYS A 53 -5.49 -3.60 20.50
N SER A 54 -4.38 -2.87 20.57
CA SER A 54 -3.80 -2.41 21.85
C SER A 54 -4.80 -1.56 22.66
N VAL A 55 -5.60 -0.72 21.99
CA VAL A 55 -6.64 0.08 22.64
C VAL A 55 -7.82 -0.79 23.09
N LEU A 56 -8.18 -1.83 22.33
CA LEU A 56 -9.22 -2.79 22.74
C LEU A 56 -8.85 -3.51 24.04
N TYR A 57 -7.56 -3.78 24.26
CA TYR A 57 -7.05 -4.35 25.51
C TYR A 57 -6.85 -3.33 26.65
N GLY A 58 -7.33 -2.09 26.49
CA GLY A 58 -7.30 -1.05 27.53
C GLY A 58 -6.09 -0.12 27.48
N GLY A 59 -5.27 -0.20 26.43
CA GLY A 59 -4.15 0.72 26.21
C GLY A 59 -4.54 2.04 25.53
N CYS A 60 -3.54 2.89 25.34
CA CYS A 60 -3.55 3.99 24.40
C CYS A 60 -2.22 3.92 23.64
N VAL A 61 -2.23 4.12 22.32
CA VAL A 61 -1.01 4.00 21.51
C VAL A 61 -0.80 5.28 20.72
N VAL A 62 0.42 5.79 20.80
CA VAL A 62 0.97 6.80 19.89
C VAL A 62 2.25 6.24 19.32
N LYS A 63 2.35 6.18 18.00
CA LYS A 63 3.55 5.69 17.32
C LYS A 63 3.80 6.45 16.03
N VAL A 64 5.05 6.46 15.60
CA VAL A 64 5.45 6.98 14.28
C VAL A 64 5.58 5.80 13.33
N VAL A 65 4.95 5.90 12.17
CA VAL A 65 4.94 4.89 11.11
C VAL A 65 5.19 5.55 9.77
N GLU A 66 5.94 4.88 8.90
CA GLU A 66 6.12 5.28 7.51
C GLU A 66 4.89 4.85 6.70
N CYS A 67 4.30 5.77 5.95
CA CYS A 67 3.12 5.53 5.13
C CYS A 67 3.44 5.72 3.64
N PRO A 68 3.07 4.77 2.76
CA PRO A 68 3.24 4.91 1.31
C PRO A 68 2.13 5.69 0.61
N GLY A 69 1.23 6.37 1.35
CA GLY A 69 0.03 7.01 0.78
C GLY A 69 -1.13 6.02 0.65
N VAL A 70 -1.89 5.82 1.73
CA VAL A 70 -2.89 4.75 1.82
C VAL A 70 -4.29 5.34 1.93
N GLU A 71 -5.20 4.90 1.06
CA GLU A 71 -6.63 5.17 1.21
C GLU A 71 -7.25 4.17 2.17
N ALA A 72 -8.23 4.60 2.95
CA ALA A 72 -8.95 3.72 3.87
C ALA A 72 -10.46 3.95 3.80
N GLU A 73 -11.21 2.86 3.78
CA GLU A 73 -12.66 2.87 3.85
C GLU A 73 -13.09 2.11 5.09
N SER A 74 -14.12 2.60 5.78
CA SER A 74 -14.71 1.92 6.93
C SER A 74 -16.22 1.77 6.75
N THR A 75 -16.73 0.57 7.02
CA THR A 75 -18.16 0.27 6.97
C THR A 75 -18.61 -0.21 8.34
N CYS A 76 -19.67 0.39 8.89
CA CYS A 76 -20.17 0.12 10.23
C CYS A 76 -21.60 -0.44 10.19
N GLU A 77 -21.77 -1.72 10.55
CA GLU A 77 -23.10 -2.35 10.72
C GLU A 77 -23.22 -3.04 12.09
N LEU A 78 -22.46 -4.12 12.31
CA LEU A 78 -22.39 -4.87 13.60
C LEU A 78 -20.98 -4.90 14.20
N GLY A 79 -20.11 -4.06 13.65
CA GLY A 79 -18.67 -4.01 13.81
C GLY A 79 -18.12 -3.12 12.69
N THR A 80 -16.80 -2.96 12.63
CA THR A 80 -16.17 -2.15 11.57
C THR A 80 -15.34 -3.04 10.67
N VAL A 81 -15.65 -3.03 9.38
CA VAL A 81 -14.72 -3.51 8.34
C VAL A 81 -13.90 -2.31 7.90
N VAL A 82 -12.58 -2.39 8.03
CA VAL A 82 -11.63 -1.39 7.53
C VAL A 82 -10.88 -1.96 6.34
N VAL A 83 -10.94 -1.28 5.20
CA VAL A 83 -10.28 -1.65 3.96
C VAL A 83 -9.22 -0.61 3.64
N PHE A 84 -7.95 -0.99 3.69
CA PHE A 84 -6.82 -0.16 3.26
C PHE A 84 -6.48 -0.45 1.80
N LYS A 85 -6.21 0.58 1.00
CA LYS A 85 -5.91 0.49 -0.43
C LYS A 85 -4.64 1.26 -0.77
N LEU A 86 -3.80 0.66 -1.61
CA LEU A 86 -2.61 1.28 -2.21
C LEU A 86 -2.48 0.74 -3.63
N GLY A 87 -2.69 1.60 -4.63
CA GLY A 87 -2.75 1.18 -6.03
C GLY A 87 -3.80 0.09 -6.25
N ASN A 88 -3.39 -1.06 -6.78
CA ASN A 88 -4.25 -2.23 -6.98
C ASN A 88 -4.29 -3.20 -5.79
N GLN A 89 -3.57 -2.89 -4.71
CA GLN A 89 -3.46 -3.76 -3.53
C GLN A 89 -4.47 -3.35 -2.46
N THR A 90 -5.03 -4.35 -1.77
CA THR A 90 -5.99 -4.12 -0.68
C THR A 90 -5.68 -4.99 0.54
N ALA A 91 -5.93 -4.46 1.73
CA ALA A 91 -5.82 -5.17 3.00
C ALA A 91 -7.08 -4.89 3.84
N THR A 92 -7.75 -5.94 4.31
CA THR A 92 -9.05 -5.83 4.99
C THR A 92 -8.97 -6.39 6.41
N TYR A 93 -9.49 -5.63 7.37
CA TYR A 93 -9.53 -6.00 8.79
C TYR A 93 -10.95 -5.86 9.33
N TYR A 94 -11.31 -6.71 10.27
CA TYR A 94 -12.62 -6.69 10.93
C TYR A 94 -12.45 -6.46 12.43
N TYR A 95 -13.20 -5.50 12.97
CA TYR A 95 -13.21 -5.16 14.38
C TYR A 95 -14.61 -5.34 14.97
N PRO A 96 -14.74 -5.93 16.16
CA PRO A 96 -16.04 -6.13 16.82
C PRO A 96 -16.60 -4.84 17.47
N VAL A 97 -15.97 -3.70 17.25
CA VAL A 97 -16.39 -2.39 17.76
C VAL A 97 -16.38 -1.37 16.62
N VAL A 98 -16.97 -0.20 16.85
CA VAL A 98 -16.81 0.92 15.91
C VAL A 98 -15.37 1.42 15.94
N VAL A 99 -14.75 1.50 14.76
CA VAL A 99 -13.41 2.04 14.56
C VAL A 99 -13.53 3.19 13.57
N GLN A 100 -13.20 4.39 14.03
CA GLN A 100 -13.13 5.57 13.19
C GLN A 100 -11.72 5.67 12.65
N VAL A 101 -11.56 5.43 11.34
CA VAL A 101 -10.30 5.54 10.62
C VAL A 101 -10.42 6.70 9.62
N PRO A 102 -9.41 7.56 9.49
CA PRO A 102 -9.36 8.58 8.44
C PRO A 102 -9.48 7.95 7.06
N GLY A 103 -10.15 8.64 6.13
CA GLY A 103 -10.34 8.12 4.77
C GLY A 103 -9.06 8.03 3.92
N TYR A 104 -8.01 8.75 4.32
CA TYR A 104 -6.75 8.81 3.61
C TYR A 104 -5.60 9.14 4.58
N PHE A 105 -4.47 8.48 4.37
CA PHE A 105 -3.20 8.70 5.05
C PHE A 105 -2.16 9.14 4.00
N PRO A 106 -1.59 10.35 4.11
CA PRO A 106 -0.63 10.84 3.13
C PRO A 106 0.71 10.09 3.21
N GLU A 107 1.45 10.10 2.11
CA GLU A 107 2.80 9.55 2.07
C GLU A 107 3.73 10.32 3.02
N GLY A 108 4.59 9.61 3.74
CA GLY A 108 5.58 10.17 4.66
C GLY A 108 5.54 9.57 6.07
N GLU A 109 6.20 10.23 7.02
CA GLU A 109 6.20 9.79 8.42
C GLU A 109 4.98 10.34 9.16
N LEU A 110 4.12 9.43 9.61
CA LEU A 110 2.88 9.75 10.30
C LEU A 110 2.96 9.33 11.77
N ARG A 111 2.66 10.25 12.67
CA ARG A 111 2.35 9.94 14.07
C ARG A 111 0.90 9.51 14.16
N VAL A 112 0.68 8.21 14.26
CA VAL A 112 -0.64 7.61 14.44
C VAL A 112 -0.96 7.49 15.92
N ARG A 113 -2.13 7.99 16.29
CA ARG A 113 -2.70 7.86 17.62
C ARG A 113 -3.99 7.05 17.56
N ALA A 114 -4.04 5.94 18.28
CA ALA A 114 -5.27 5.20 18.51
C ALA A 114 -5.72 5.42 19.96
N ARG A 115 -6.98 5.78 20.16
CA ARG A 115 -7.58 6.03 21.47
C ARG A 115 -9.01 5.53 21.55
N ARG A 116 -9.48 5.27 22.76
CA ARG A 116 -10.88 4.91 22.98
C ARG A 116 -11.77 6.13 22.79
N ALA A 117 -12.83 5.98 21.99
CA ALA A 117 -13.80 7.03 21.69
C ALA A 117 -15.21 6.48 21.96
N GLY A 118 -15.74 6.76 23.16
CA GLY A 118 -16.99 6.18 23.63
C GLY A 118 -16.92 4.65 23.69
N TRP A 119 -17.76 3.98 22.92
CA TRP A 119 -17.84 2.52 22.81
C TRP A 119 -16.91 1.93 21.73
N GLY A 120 -16.20 2.77 20.99
CA GLY A 120 -15.31 2.38 19.89
C GLY A 120 -13.87 2.86 20.05
N VAL A 121 -13.13 2.83 18.95
CA VAL A 121 -11.75 3.29 18.81
C VAL A 121 -11.70 4.38 17.75
N ALA A 122 -11.01 5.49 18.03
CA ALA A 122 -10.70 6.51 17.05
C ALA A 122 -9.20 6.44 16.73
N VAL A 123 -8.90 6.43 15.44
CA VAL A 123 -7.56 6.54 14.89
C VAL A 123 -7.39 7.94 14.33
N GLU A 124 -6.36 8.63 14.78
CA GLU A 124 -5.97 9.97 14.36
C GLU A 124 -4.53 9.90 13.86
N PHE A 125 -4.14 10.81 12.98
CA PHE A 125 -2.75 10.94 12.55
C PHE A 125 -2.32 12.40 12.48
N GLU A 126 -1.01 12.60 12.63
CA GLU A 126 -0.32 13.87 12.45
C GLU A 126 0.91 13.62 11.57
N VAL A 127 1.16 14.48 10.59
CA VAL A 127 2.37 14.39 9.75
C VAL A 127 3.56 14.91 10.55
N VAL A 128 4.58 14.08 10.75
CA VAL A 128 5.77 14.42 11.55
C VAL A 128 6.89 14.98 10.67
N GLY A 129 6.96 14.53 9.42
CA GLY A 129 7.96 14.99 8.46
C GLY A 129 7.66 14.52 7.04
N GLY A 130 7.80 15.46 6.09
CA GLY A 130 7.74 15.28 4.64
C GLY A 130 8.25 16.57 3.99
N GLY A 131 9.23 16.45 3.10
CA GLY A 131 9.86 17.58 2.39
C GLY A 131 9.01 18.16 1.27
#